data_AF-A0A9D6A2L9-F1
#
_entry.id   AF-A0A9D6A2L9-F1
#
_cell.length_a   1.000
_cell.length_b   1.000
_cell.length_c   1.000
_cell.angle_alpha   90.00
_cell.angle_beta   90.00
_cell.angle_gamma   90.00
#
_symmetry.space_group_name_H-M   'P 1'
#
loop_
_entity.id
_entity.type
_entity.pdbx_description
1 polymer ?
#
loop_
_entity_poly.entity_id
_entity_poly.type
_entity_poly.pdbx_seq_one_letter_code
_entity_poly.pdbx_strand_id
1 'polypeptide(L)'
;MTANDFNYDQMRREECQKLIPRVFHIEMPVDEFLFDDIETGRDSYAVIFRSRGSVYALLIAENGTEQTLEDVRRIVKNMGLTAEKFLPPEADPQYFYRNGVELLKRVYPSLRRWNYDDVWMYSRKVPYSPALVKVASVDGEIRRFNQRGASWQKLLNYSFRKVQVRYE
;
A
#
# COMPACT_ATOMS: atom_id res chain seq x y z
N MET A 1 5.10 27.51 -5.06
CA MET A 1 4.97 26.94 -3.70
C MET A 1 4.86 28.09 -2.72
N THR A 2 3.76 28.13 -1.98
CA THR A 2 3.52 29.12 -0.93
C THR A 2 4.08 28.63 0.41
N ALA A 3 4.21 29.51 1.41
CA ALA A 3 4.67 29.13 2.75
C ALA A 3 3.73 28.09 3.43
N ASN A 4 2.46 28.05 3.03
CA ASN A 4 1.49 27.07 3.52
C ASN A 4 1.75 25.67 2.97
N ASP A 5 2.12 25.56 1.69
CA ASP A 5 2.44 24.27 1.04
C ASP A 5 3.66 23.62 1.72
N PHE A 6 4.67 24.42 2.08
CA PHE A 6 5.87 23.94 2.77
C PHE A 6 5.55 23.36 4.17
N ASN A 7 4.66 24.02 4.91
CA ASN A 7 4.25 23.55 6.24
C ASN A 7 3.44 22.24 6.15
N TYR A 8 2.59 22.12 5.13
CA TYR A 8 1.82 20.91 4.87
C TYR A 8 2.72 19.72 4.52
N ASP A 9 3.65 19.90 3.58
CA ASP A 9 4.62 18.87 3.20
C ASP A 9 5.48 18.41 4.38
N GLN A 10 5.87 19.36 5.25
CA GLN A 10 6.63 19.03 6.46
C GLN A 10 5.80 18.17 7.42
N MET A 11 4.55 18.55 7.68
CA MET A 11 3.64 17.77 8.52
C MET A 11 3.43 16.35 7.97
N ARG A 12 3.14 16.22 6.67
CA ARG A 12 2.97 14.92 5.99
C ARG A 12 4.24 14.08 6.04
N ARG A 13 5.41 14.69 5.91
CA ARG A 13 6.70 14.00 6.05
C ARG A 13 6.88 13.43 7.44
N GLU A 14 6.58 14.21 8.47
CA GLU A 14 6.66 13.76 9.86
C GLU A 14 5.69 12.61 10.14
N GLU A 15 4.46 12.65 9.60
CA GLU A 15 3.50 11.55 9.71
C GLU A 15 4.05 10.26 9.09
N CYS A 16 4.58 10.32 7.87
CA CYS A 16 5.18 9.17 7.20
C CYS A 16 6.38 8.64 7.97
N GLN A 17 7.26 9.52 8.43
CA GLN A 17 8.47 9.18 9.20
C GLN A 17 8.15 8.57 10.57
N LYS A 18 6.98 8.85 11.16
CA LYS A 18 6.53 8.20 12.40
C LYS A 18 5.79 6.89 12.10
N LEU A 19 4.90 6.89 11.11
CA LEU A 19 4.02 5.76 10.84
C LEU A 19 4.77 4.56 10.25
N ILE A 20 5.66 4.79 9.29
CA ILE A 20 6.35 3.71 8.56
C ILE A 20 7.24 2.90 9.50
N PRO A 21 8.17 3.50 10.29
CA PRO A 21 8.98 2.73 11.22
C PRO A 21 8.13 2.05 12.30
N ARG A 22 7.07 2.71 12.78
CA ARG A 22 6.17 2.13 13.80
C ARG A 22 5.45 0.86 13.31
N VAL A 23 4.96 0.84 12.08
CA VAL A 23 4.13 -0.27 11.57
C VAL A 23 4.96 -1.31 10.84
N PHE A 24 5.96 -0.89 10.07
CA PHE A 24 6.73 -1.78 9.20
C PHE A 24 8.12 -2.08 9.73
N HIS A 25 8.55 -1.47 10.84
CA HIS A 25 9.90 -1.62 11.41
C HIS A 25 11.03 -1.37 10.39
N ILE A 26 10.80 -0.42 9.47
CA ILE A 26 11.75 -0.05 8.42
C ILE A 26 11.98 1.45 8.48
N GLU A 27 13.24 1.85 8.58
CA GLU A 27 13.67 3.23 8.39
C GLU A 27 13.62 3.59 6.90
N MET A 28 12.67 4.44 6.53
CA MET A 28 12.45 4.87 5.16
C MET A 28 12.40 6.40 5.07
N PRO A 29 13.49 7.06 4.61
CA PRO A 29 13.45 8.49 4.38
C PRO A 29 12.52 8.76 3.20
N VAL A 30 11.55 9.65 3.39
CA VAL A 30 10.85 10.26 2.26
C VAL A 30 11.84 11.25 1.64
N ASP A 31 12.19 11.07 0.38
CA ASP A 31 13.04 12.03 -0.35
C ASP A 31 12.13 13.13 -0.93
N GLU A 32 11.10 12.72 -1.64
CA GLU A 32 10.19 13.57 -2.40
C GLU A 32 8.76 13.01 -2.35
N PHE A 33 7.77 13.85 -2.06
CA PHE A 33 6.37 13.51 -2.29
C PHE A 33 6.06 13.69 -3.76
N LEU A 34 5.52 12.65 -4.39
CA LEU A 34 5.06 12.73 -5.77
C LEU A 34 3.60 13.16 -5.79
N PHE A 35 2.78 12.52 -4.96
CA PHE A 35 1.36 12.79 -4.83
C PHE A 35 0.90 12.44 -3.41
N ASP A 36 0.00 13.23 -2.85
CA ASP A 36 -0.64 12.99 -1.56
C ASP A 36 -2.17 13.07 -1.69
N ASP A 37 -2.87 12.69 -0.62
CA ASP A 37 -4.33 12.75 -0.49
C ASP A 37 -5.11 12.14 -1.66
N ILE A 38 -4.56 11.10 -2.29
CA ILE A 38 -5.25 10.42 -3.37
C ILE A 38 -6.33 9.55 -2.74
N GLU A 39 -7.59 9.96 -2.82
CA GLU A 39 -8.72 9.15 -2.36
C GLU A 39 -8.68 7.75 -3.00
N THR A 40 -8.70 6.71 -2.15
CA THR A 40 -8.66 5.30 -2.59
C THR A 40 -9.94 4.54 -2.29
N GLY A 41 -10.88 5.16 -1.58
CA GLY A 41 -12.11 4.55 -1.10
C GLY A 41 -12.84 5.49 -0.14
N ARG A 42 -13.83 4.96 0.59
CA ARG A 42 -14.41 5.66 1.75
C ARG A 42 -13.36 5.75 2.85
N ASP A 43 -13.14 6.94 3.37
CA ASP A 43 -12.19 7.23 4.46
C ASP A 43 -10.82 6.57 4.27
N SER A 44 -10.33 6.53 3.04
CA SER A 44 -9.00 6.01 2.74
C SER A 44 -8.33 6.81 1.65
N TYR A 45 -7.04 7.02 1.81
CA TYR A 45 -6.21 7.77 0.90
C TYR A 45 -4.84 7.10 0.73
N ALA A 46 -4.14 7.50 -0.33
CA ALA A 46 -2.79 7.07 -0.61
C ALA A 46 -1.84 8.26 -0.74
N VAL A 47 -0.63 8.06 -0.26
CA VAL A 47 0.52 8.95 -0.47
C VAL A 47 1.54 8.20 -1.29
N ILE A 48 1.95 8.79 -2.42
CA ILE A 48 2.97 8.27 -3.32
C ILE A 48 4.22 9.12 -3.14
N PHE A 49 5.33 8.48 -2.82
CA PHE A 49 6.58 9.18 -2.55
C PHE A 49 7.78 8.39 -3.08
N ARG A 50 8.89 9.10 -3.26
CA ARG A 50 10.18 8.52 -3.60
C ARG A 50 11.01 8.33 -2.33
N SER A 51 11.64 7.17 -2.23
CA SER A 51 12.62 6.87 -1.20
C SER A 51 13.76 6.04 -1.77
N ARG A 52 14.99 6.53 -1.62
CA ARG A 52 16.23 5.88 -2.07
C ARG A 52 16.15 5.43 -3.52
N GLY A 53 15.60 6.29 -4.39
CA GLY A 53 15.46 6.04 -5.83
C GLY A 53 14.35 5.06 -6.25
N SER A 54 13.55 4.54 -5.31
CA SER A 54 12.36 3.73 -5.60
C SER A 54 11.08 4.52 -5.28
N VAL A 55 9.97 4.16 -5.93
CA VAL A 55 8.65 4.73 -5.67
C VAL A 55 7.87 3.81 -4.74
N TYR A 56 7.21 4.40 -3.75
CA TYR A 56 6.36 3.71 -2.78
C TYR A 56 4.98 4.37 -2.74
N ALA A 57 3.97 3.57 -2.47
CA ALA A 57 2.63 3.99 -2.16
C ALA A 57 2.30 3.54 -0.72
N LEU A 58 1.97 4.49 0.15
CA LEU A 58 1.46 4.25 1.49
C LEU A 58 -0.05 4.51 1.47
N LEU A 59 -0.83 3.47 1.72
CA LEU A 59 -2.28 3.53 1.82
C LEU A 59 -2.68 3.57 3.29
N ILE A 60 -3.54 4.52 3.62
CA ILE A 60 -4.03 4.74 4.98
C ILE A 60 -5.55 4.71 4.92
N ALA A 61 -6.15 3.92 5.81
CA ALA A 61 -7.59 3.93 6.04
C ALA A 61 -7.85 4.53 7.43
N GLU A 62 -8.75 5.52 7.48
CA GLU A 62 -9.15 6.23 8.69
C GLU A 62 -10.39 5.58 9.32
N ASN A 63 -10.75 6.07 10.51
CA ASN A 63 -11.99 5.71 11.23
C ASN A 63 -12.15 4.21 11.54
N GLY A 64 -11.04 3.48 11.71
CA GLY A 64 -11.07 2.05 12.01
C GLY A 64 -11.49 1.17 10.83
N THR A 65 -11.51 1.73 9.61
CA THR A 65 -11.76 0.95 8.39
C THR A 65 -10.62 -0.05 8.18
N GLU A 66 -10.92 -1.34 8.26
CA GLU A 66 -9.96 -2.39 7.95
C GLU A 66 -9.93 -2.66 6.43
N GLN A 67 -8.73 -2.68 5.86
CA GLN A 67 -8.50 -3.14 4.50
C GLN A 67 -7.75 -4.46 4.55
N THR A 68 -8.10 -5.40 3.68
CA THR A 68 -7.34 -6.65 3.52
C THR A 68 -6.23 -6.50 2.50
N LEU A 69 -5.29 -7.45 2.46
CA LEU A 69 -4.29 -7.52 1.39
C LEU A 69 -4.94 -7.51 -0.01
N GLU A 70 -6.08 -8.17 -0.20
CA GLU A 70 -6.80 -8.17 -1.47
C GLU A 70 -7.38 -6.80 -1.84
N ASP A 71 -7.92 -6.08 -0.85
CA ASP A 71 -8.45 -4.74 -1.07
C ASP A 71 -7.33 -3.80 -1.51
N VAL A 72 -6.19 -3.85 -0.81
CA VAL A 72 -5.00 -3.07 -1.16
C VAL A 72 -4.50 -3.42 -2.57
N ARG A 73 -4.44 -4.71 -2.93
CA ARG A 73 -4.07 -5.13 -4.29
C ARG A 73 -5.01 -4.54 -5.34
N ARG A 74 -6.31 -4.53 -5.07
CA ARG A 74 -7.33 -3.98 -5.96
C ARG A 74 -7.21 -2.46 -6.08
N ILE A 75 -7.01 -1.78 -4.95
CA ILE A 75 -6.80 -0.32 -4.90
C ILE A 75 -5.58 0.06 -5.73
N VAL A 76 -4.43 -0.56 -5.48
CA VAL A 76 -3.17 -0.28 -6.20
C VAL A 76 -3.35 -0.48 -7.71
N LYS A 77 -3.98 -1.58 -8.12
CA LYS A 77 -4.29 -1.84 -9.54
C LYS A 77 -5.20 -0.76 -10.13
N ASN A 78 -6.26 -0.38 -9.42
CA ASN A 78 -7.23 0.59 -9.91
C ASN A 78 -6.69 2.03 -9.93
N MET A 79 -5.73 2.34 -9.08
CA MET A 79 -4.96 3.59 -9.12
C MET A 79 -4.07 3.71 -10.37
N GLY A 80 -3.86 2.62 -11.11
CA GLY A 80 -2.95 2.58 -12.27
C GLY A 80 -1.50 2.20 -11.91
N LEU A 81 -1.28 1.64 -10.71
CA LEU A 81 0.04 1.26 -10.23
C LEU A 81 0.28 -0.25 -10.42
N THR A 82 1.50 -0.61 -10.82
CA THR A 82 1.97 -2.00 -10.78
C THR A 82 2.83 -2.21 -9.55
N ALA A 83 2.41 -3.10 -8.64
CA ALA A 83 3.15 -3.41 -7.43
C ALA A 83 4.39 -4.29 -7.72
N GLU A 84 5.54 -3.89 -7.19
CA GLU A 84 6.74 -4.75 -7.08
C GLU A 84 6.61 -5.66 -5.86
N LYS A 85 6.25 -5.10 -4.71
CA LYS A 85 6.19 -5.81 -3.43
C LYS A 85 5.23 -5.13 -2.46
N PHE A 86 4.48 -5.93 -1.71
CA PHE A 86 3.72 -5.48 -0.54
C PHE A 86 4.60 -5.72 0.70
N LEU A 87 4.94 -4.66 1.44
CA LEU A 87 5.84 -4.75 2.57
C LEU A 87 5.04 -5.20 3.80
N PRO A 88 5.35 -6.37 4.38
CA PRO A 88 4.58 -6.85 5.52
C PRO A 88 4.81 -5.95 6.74
N PRO A 89 3.80 -5.78 7.61
CA PRO A 89 3.97 -5.15 8.92
C PRO A 89 5.08 -5.83 9.74
N GLU A 90 5.68 -5.05 10.64
CA GLU A 90 6.76 -5.46 11.56
C GLU A 90 8.01 -6.01 10.86
N ALA A 91 8.15 -5.79 9.55
CA ALA A 91 9.14 -6.43 8.68
C ALA A 91 9.06 -7.97 8.71
N ASP A 92 7.92 -8.55 9.07
CA ASP A 92 7.75 -9.99 9.21
C ASP A 92 7.43 -10.64 7.84
N PRO A 93 8.38 -11.36 7.21
CA PRO A 93 8.17 -11.96 5.90
C PRO A 93 7.06 -13.02 5.90
N GLN A 94 6.69 -13.55 7.06
CA GLN A 94 5.63 -14.54 7.21
C GLN A 94 4.28 -13.94 7.62
N TYR A 95 4.16 -12.62 7.81
CA TYR A 95 2.95 -11.97 8.32
C TYR A 95 1.67 -12.44 7.61
N PHE A 96 1.62 -12.35 6.28
CA PHE A 96 0.43 -12.72 5.50
C PHE A 96 0.16 -14.23 5.58
N TYR A 97 1.20 -15.05 5.56
CA TYR A 97 1.07 -16.50 5.66
C TYR A 97 0.57 -16.92 7.05
N ARG A 98 1.22 -16.46 8.12
CA ARG A 98 0.88 -16.77 9.52
C ARG A 98 -0.56 -16.38 9.82
N ASN A 99 -0.93 -15.14 9.53
CA ASN A 99 -2.30 -14.67 9.74
C ASN A 99 -3.29 -15.38 8.81
N GLY A 100 -2.89 -15.74 7.59
CA GLY A 100 -3.71 -16.54 6.67
C GLY A 100 -4.01 -17.94 7.24
N VAL A 101 -3.03 -18.61 7.84
CA VAL A 101 -3.22 -19.88 8.55
C VAL A 101 -4.15 -19.71 9.73
N GLU A 102 -4.03 -18.62 10.50
CA GLU A 102 -4.93 -18.35 11.62
C GLU A 102 -6.38 -18.16 11.15
N LEU A 103 -6.60 -17.39 10.08
CA LEU A 103 -7.92 -17.22 9.48
C LEU A 103 -8.48 -18.56 8.97
N LEU A 104 -7.66 -19.37 8.31
CA LEU A 104 -8.06 -20.70 7.84
C LEU A 104 -8.49 -21.60 9.02
N LYS A 105 -7.71 -21.62 10.10
CA LYS A 105 -8.03 -22.39 11.32
C LYS A 105 -9.28 -21.88 12.03
N ARG A 106 -9.57 -20.58 11.99
CA ARG A 106 -10.82 -20.03 12.54
C ARG A 106 -12.04 -20.55 11.78
N VAL A 107 -11.94 -20.67 10.45
CA VAL A 107 -13.04 -21.21 9.62
C VAL A 107 -13.12 -22.74 9.72
N TYR A 108 -11.98 -23.43 9.80
CA TYR A 108 -11.91 -24.89 9.91
C TYR A 108 -11.06 -25.35 11.12
N PRO A 109 -11.60 -25.29 12.35
CA PRO A 109 -10.84 -25.60 13.58
C PRO A 109 -10.31 -27.04 13.65
N SER A 110 -11.00 -27.98 13.02
CA SER A 110 -10.61 -29.39 12.96
C SER A 110 -9.54 -29.69 11.90
N LEU A 111 -9.19 -28.71 11.06
CA LEU A 111 -8.20 -28.90 9.99
C LEU A 111 -6.79 -29.03 10.58
N ARG A 112 -6.19 -30.21 10.43
CA ARG A 112 -4.84 -30.51 10.95
C ARG A 112 -3.72 -30.30 9.94
N ARG A 113 -4.05 -30.27 8.65
CA ARG A 113 -3.12 -30.09 7.53
C ARG A 113 -3.76 -29.19 6.49
N TRP A 114 -2.98 -28.32 5.87
CA TRP A 114 -3.40 -27.44 4.79
C TRP A 114 -2.31 -27.42 3.72
N ASN A 115 -2.71 -27.14 2.49
CA ASN A 115 -1.76 -26.93 1.40
C ASN A 115 -1.44 -25.43 1.25
N TYR A 116 -0.56 -25.12 0.30
CA TYR A 116 -0.18 -23.74 0.03
C TYR A 116 -1.33 -22.90 -0.55
N ASP A 117 -2.14 -23.47 -1.43
CA ASP A 117 -3.23 -22.76 -2.12
C ASP A 117 -4.34 -22.33 -1.15
N ASP A 118 -4.67 -23.19 -0.19
CA ASP A 118 -5.60 -22.89 0.89
C ASP A 118 -5.11 -21.66 1.66
N VAL A 119 -3.87 -21.71 2.15
CA VAL A 119 -3.29 -20.60 2.92
C VAL A 119 -3.19 -19.34 2.07
N TRP A 120 -2.84 -19.46 0.80
CA TRP A 120 -2.75 -18.32 -0.12
C TRP A 120 -4.08 -17.59 -0.25
N MET A 121 -5.20 -18.32 -0.39
CA MET A 121 -6.53 -17.72 -0.45
C MET A 121 -6.88 -16.94 0.82
N TYR A 122 -6.56 -17.48 1.99
CA TYR A 122 -6.81 -16.82 3.27
C TYR A 122 -5.82 -15.68 3.57
N SER A 123 -4.58 -15.78 3.09
CA SER A 123 -3.57 -14.72 3.19
C SER A 123 -4.03 -13.42 2.53
N ARG A 124 -4.83 -13.53 1.46
CA ARG A 124 -5.45 -12.37 0.78
C ARG A 124 -6.47 -11.63 1.64
N LYS A 125 -7.06 -12.30 2.65
CA LYS A 125 -8.05 -11.74 3.58
C LYS A 125 -7.42 -11.18 4.85
N VAL A 126 -6.10 -11.28 5.00
CA VAL A 126 -5.40 -10.77 6.18
C VAL A 126 -5.49 -9.24 6.22
N PRO A 127 -5.80 -8.63 7.38
CA PRO A 127 -5.78 -7.19 7.56
C PRO A 127 -4.43 -6.58 7.21
N TYR A 128 -4.49 -5.50 6.45
CA TYR A 128 -3.34 -4.78 5.92
C TYR A 128 -3.67 -3.29 5.80
N SER A 129 -3.78 -2.63 6.96
CA SER A 129 -4.00 -1.19 7.09
C SER A 129 -3.22 -0.65 8.30
N PRO A 130 -2.33 0.34 8.15
CA PRO A 130 -1.91 0.92 6.88
C PRO A 130 -1.13 -0.08 6.01
N ALA A 131 -1.05 0.19 4.72
CA ALA A 131 -0.38 -0.68 3.74
C ALA A 131 0.73 0.06 3.02
N LEU A 132 1.89 -0.58 2.88
CA LEU A 132 3.06 -0.01 2.23
C LEU A 132 3.45 -0.85 1.02
N VAL A 133 3.46 -0.24 -0.15
CA VAL A 133 3.64 -0.94 -1.42
C VAL A 133 4.79 -0.31 -2.18
N LYS A 134 5.76 -1.14 -2.56
CA LYS A 134 6.80 -0.73 -3.50
C LYS A 134 6.24 -0.81 -4.91
N VAL A 135 6.36 0.26 -5.67
CA VAL A 135 5.80 0.39 -7.02
C VAL A 135 6.86 0.03 -8.06
N ALA A 136 6.53 -0.90 -8.96
CA ALA A 136 7.39 -1.29 -10.08
C ALA A 136 7.24 -0.31 -11.26
N SER A 137 6.01 0.05 -11.58
CA SER A 137 5.69 1.00 -12.65
C SER A 137 4.35 1.69 -12.45
N VAL A 138 4.18 2.79 -13.16
CA VAL A 138 2.93 3.52 -13.37
C VAL A 138 2.82 3.77 -14.87
N ASP A 139 1.77 3.26 -15.49
CA ASP A 139 1.61 3.27 -16.94
C ASP A 139 0.66 4.41 -17.36
N GLY A 140 1.22 5.60 -17.57
CA GLY A 140 0.55 6.73 -18.21
C GLY A 140 -0.31 7.61 -17.29
N GLU A 141 -1.03 7.04 -16.33
CA GLU A 141 -1.92 7.81 -15.46
C GLU A 141 -2.05 7.27 -14.04
N ILE A 142 -2.31 8.19 -13.11
CA ILE A 142 -2.73 7.88 -11.76
C ILE A 142 -4.22 8.20 -11.63
N ARG A 143 -4.95 7.32 -10.96
CA ARG A 143 -6.40 7.45 -10.74
C ARG A 143 -6.71 7.63 -9.26
N ARG A 144 -7.75 8.41 -8.99
CA ARG A 144 -8.38 8.54 -7.67
C ARG A 144 -9.76 7.89 -7.69
N PHE A 145 -10.20 7.42 -6.53
CA PHE A 145 -11.55 6.95 -6.34
C PHE A 145 -12.49 8.14 -6.09
N ASN A 146 -13.56 8.27 -6.86
CA ASN A 146 -14.61 9.24 -6.63
C ASN A 146 -15.71 8.61 -5.77
N GLN A 147 -15.81 9.03 -4.51
CA GLN A 147 -16.79 8.51 -3.57
C GLN A 147 -18.25 8.78 -3.99
N ARG A 148 -18.55 9.94 -4.59
CA ARG A 148 -19.91 10.30 -5.00
C ARG A 148 -20.42 9.43 -6.14
N GLY A 149 -19.54 9.11 -7.08
CA GLY A 149 -19.85 8.32 -8.27
C GLY A 149 -19.44 6.85 -8.18
N ALA A 150 -18.93 6.41 -7.01
CA ALA A 150 -18.38 5.08 -6.76
C ALA A 150 -17.50 4.53 -7.91
N SER A 151 -16.66 5.39 -8.50
CA SER A 151 -15.90 5.07 -9.72
C SER A 151 -14.48 5.60 -9.68
N TRP A 152 -13.57 4.93 -10.38
CA TRP A 152 -12.19 5.38 -10.55
C TRP A 152 -12.09 6.41 -11.66
N GLN A 153 -11.46 7.53 -11.36
CA GLN A 153 -11.30 8.64 -12.30
C GLN A 153 -9.83 8.99 -12.41
N LYS A 154 -9.43 9.38 -13.62
CA LYS A 154 -8.10 9.92 -13.87
C LYS A 154 -7.88 11.15 -12.98
N LEU A 155 -6.80 11.14 -12.21
CA LEU A 155 -6.34 12.30 -11.47
C LEU A 155 -5.37 13.11 -12.35
N LEU A 156 -4.36 12.45 -12.91
CA LEU A 156 -3.30 13.09 -13.70
C LEU A 156 -2.52 12.09 -14.56
N ASN A 157 -1.73 12.63 -15.49
CA ASN A 157 -0.75 11.85 -16.24
C ASN A 157 0.54 11.72 -15.44
N TYR A 158 0.99 10.48 -15.24
CA TYR A 158 2.29 10.20 -14.63
C TYR A 158 2.81 8.87 -15.18
N SER A 159 4.10 8.79 -15.42
CA SER A 159 4.73 7.57 -15.88
C SER A 159 6.02 7.34 -15.13
N PHE A 160 6.16 6.13 -14.62
CA PHE A 160 7.35 5.68 -13.93
C PHE A 160 7.57 4.22 -14.29
N ARG A 161 8.82 3.85 -14.56
CA ARG A 161 9.18 2.45 -14.73
C ARG A 161 10.54 2.23 -14.12
N LYS A 162 10.61 1.33 -13.15
CA LYS A 162 11.89 0.95 -12.58
C LYS A 162 12.71 0.20 -13.61
N VAL A 163 13.93 0.67 -13.85
CA VAL A 163 14.90 -0.02 -14.71
C VAL A 163 15.34 -1.30 -14.01
N GLN A 164 15.05 -2.46 -14.62
CA GLN A 164 15.61 -3.73 -14.16
C GLN A 164 17.02 -3.86 -14.73
N VAL A 165 18.03 -3.56 -13.91
CA VAL A 165 19.41 -3.91 -14.25
C VAL A 165 19.58 -5.40 -13.97
N ARG A 166 19.65 -6.23 -15.03
CA ARG A 166 20.10 -7.61 -14.90
C ARG A 166 21.61 -7.58 -14.73
N TYR A 167 22.09 -8.13 -13.62
CA TYR A 167 23.50 -8.50 -13.52
C TYR A 167 23.65 -9.87 -14.20
N GLU A 168 24.46 -9.92 -15.25
CA GLU A 168 24.89 -11.15 -15.93
C GLU A 168 25.94 -11.89 -15.08
#